data_AF-A0A8X6ICS8-F1
#
_entry.id   AF-A0A8X6ICS8-F1
#
_cell.length_a   1.000
_cell.length_b   1.000
_cell.length_c   1.000
_cell.angle_alpha   90.00
_cell.angle_beta   90.00
_cell.angle_gamma   90.00
#
_symmetry.space_group_name_H-M   'P 1'
#
loop_
_entity.id
_entity.type
_entity.pdbx_description
1 polymer ?
#
loop_
_entity_poly.entity_id
_entity_poly.type
_entity_poly.pdbx_seq_one_letter_code
_entity_poly.pdbx_strand_id
1 'polypeptide(L)'
;MAGSNKINGNCPSKMKVCEDNENQVYVEFTKTHLGHGKDLGRMQITREEKDELARKLEKKIPIEIILDGIRDSFIDRLERIHLVTRKDLLNTA
;
A
#
# COMPACT_ATOMS: atom_id res chain seq x y z
N MET A 1 17.17 -7.43 -4.52
CA MET A 1 16.43 -7.45 -3.24
C MET A 1 16.63 -6.11 -2.56
N ALA A 2 15.56 -5.36 -2.28
CA ALA A 2 15.68 -4.12 -1.52
C ALA A 2 15.73 -4.46 -0.02
N GLY A 3 16.76 -3.98 0.69
CA GLY A 3 16.90 -4.17 2.13
C GLY A 3 15.99 -3.24 2.97
N SER A 4 16.24 -3.19 4.28
CA SER A 4 15.55 -2.26 5.19
C SER A 4 15.81 -0.79 4.82
N ASN A 5 14.78 0.06 4.71
CA ASN A 5 14.95 1.52 4.60
C ASN A 5 15.19 2.09 6.00
N LYS A 6 16.46 2.09 6.41
CA LYS A 6 16.85 2.78 7.63
C LYS A 6 16.93 4.27 7.31
N ILE A 7 16.09 5.07 7.97
CA ILE A 7 16.15 6.54 7.88
C ILE A 7 17.25 7.13 8.80
N ASN A 8 18.03 6.28 9.48
CA ASN A 8 19.04 6.63 10.48
C ASN A 8 18.55 7.66 11.52
N GLY A 9 17.27 7.56 11.89
CA GLY A 9 16.57 8.49 12.77
C GLY A 9 15.17 7.96 13.11
N ASN A 10 14.39 8.75 13.85
CA ASN A 10 13.01 8.41 14.19
C ASN A 10 12.03 9.31 13.42
N CYS A 11 11.01 8.73 12.79
CA CYS A 11 9.96 9.52 12.16
C CYS A 11 8.98 10.00 13.24
N PRO A 12 8.61 11.29 13.28
CA PRO A 12 7.61 11.78 14.23
C PRO A 12 6.17 11.42 13.84
N SER A 13 5.94 10.90 12.63
CA SER A 13 4.62 10.49 12.21
C SER A 13 4.14 9.30 13.04
N LYS A 14 2.97 9.45 13.64
CA LYS A 14 2.36 8.46 14.54
C LYS A 14 0.85 8.58 14.51
N MET A 15 0.19 7.47 14.84
CA MET A 15 -1.22 7.42 15.18
C MET A 15 -1.32 6.78 16.56
N LYS A 16 -1.97 7.46 17.50
CA LYS A 16 -2.25 6.92 18.83
C LYS A 16 -3.76 6.87 19.02
N VAL A 17 -4.27 5.66 19.23
CA VAL A 17 -5.69 5.42 19.52
C VAL A 17 -5.84 5.23 21.01
N CYS A 18 -6.78 5.92 21.61
CA CYS A 18 -7.17 5.79 23.01
C CYS A 18 -8.66 5.49 23.06
N GLU A 19 -9.05 4.46 23.80
CA GLU A 19 -10.44 4.12 24.06
C GLU A 19 -10.73 4.45 25.52
N ASP A 20 -11.85 5.12 25.79
CA ASP A 20 -12.30 5.36 27.16
C ASP A 20 -13.26 4.27 27.67
N ASN A 21 -13.60 4.32 28.96
CA ASN A 21 -14.53 3.38 29.58
C ASN A 21 -15.99 3.59 29.14
N GLU A 22 -16.28 4.64 28.37
CA GLU A 22 -17.60 4.99 27.82
C GLU A 22 -17.71 4.61 26.33
N ASN A 23 -16.80 3.77 25.81
CA ASN A 23 -16.71 3.37 24.40
C ASN A 23 -16.45 4.53 23.43
N GLN A 24 -15.87 5.64 23.87
CA GLN A 24 -15.44 6.71 22.97
C GLN A 24 -14.01 6.46 22.49
N VAL A 25 -13.79 6.69 21.19
CA VAL A 25 -12.50 6.48 20.54
C VAL A 25 -11.86 7.83 20.21
N TYR A 26 -10.69 8.10 20.77
CA TYR A 26 -9.87 9.28 20.52
C TYR A 26 -8.65 8.90 19.69
N VAL A 27 -8.38 9.67 18.64
CA VAL A 27 -7.22 9.43 17.77
C VAL A 27 -6.34 10.68 17.71
N GLU A 28 -5.12 10.57 18.23
CA GLU A 28 -4.07 11.57 18.02
C GLU A 28 -3.28 11.18 16.76
N PHE A 29 -3.41 11.97 15.70
CA PHE A 29 -2.76 11.70 14.42
C PHE A 29 -1.73 12.79 14.07
N THR A 30 -0.47 12.39 13.94
CA THR A 30 0.62 13.24 13.43
C THR A 30 0.97 12.82 12.00
N LYS A 31 0.47 13.58 11.01
CA LYS A 31 0.67 13.29 9.58
C LYS A 31 2.10 13.53 9.10
N THR A 32 2.82 14.45 9.74
CA THR A 32 4.08 14.97 9.22
C THR A 32 5.20 13.94 9.32
N HIS A 33 5.77 13.55 8.19
CA HIS A 33 7.02 12.80 8.12
C HIS A 33 8.20 13.76 8.01
N LEU A 34 9.22 13.59 8.86
CA LEU A 34 10.48 14.32 8.78
C LEU A 34 11.62 13.36 8.42
N GLY A 35 12.51 13.79 7.54
CA GLY A 35 13.71 13.03 7.15
C GLY A 35 13.48 11.91 6.14
N HIS A 36 12.24 11.65 5.70
CA HIS A 36 11.96 10.71 4.61
C HIS A 36 10.66 11.02 3.86
N GLY A 37 10.61 10.60 2.60
CA GLY A 37 9.40 10.63 1.77
C GLY A 37 8.51 9.41 1.95
N LYS A 38 7.38 9.42 1.25
CA LYS A 38 6.45 8.28 1.13
C LYS A 38 6.96 7.37 0.00
N ASP A 39 7.59 6.26 0.37
CA ASP A 39 8.04 5.24 -0.58
C ASP A 39 6.85 4.38 -1.00
N LEU A 40 6.23 4.72 -2.13
CA LEU A 40 5.06 4.02 -2.65
C LEU A 40 5.31 2.54 -2.84
N GLY A 41 6.51 2.10 -3.26
CA GLY A 41 6.80 0.68 -3.48
C GLY A 41 6.80 -0.15 -2.20
N ARG A 42 6.94 0.48 -1.03
CA ARG A 42 6.92 -0.17 0.29
C ARG A 42 5.58 -0.12 0.99
N MET A 43 4.62 0.63 0.44
CA MET A 43 3.27 0.63 0.97
C MET A 43 2.61 -0.72 0.71
N GLN A 44 1.65 -1.08 1.56
CA GLN A 44 0.79 -2.21 1.26
C GLN A 44 -0.25 -1.79 0.21
N ILE A 45 -0.55 -2.72 -0.68
CA ILE A 45 -1.74 -2.68 -1.54
C ILE A 45 -2.95 -2.81 -0.62
N THR A 46 -3.99 -2.00 -0.84
CA THR A 46 -5.19 -2.04 0.00
C THR A 46 -5.93 -3.37 -0.14
N ARG A 47 -6.85 -3.66 0.77
CA ARG A 47 -7.62 -4.91 0.70
C ARG A 47 -8.50 -4.95 -0.55
N GLU A 48 -9.15 -3.84 -0.85
CA GLU A 48 -10.04 -3.68 -2.00
C GLU A 48 -9.28 -3.87 -3.32
N GLU A 49 -8.07 -3.30 -3.39
CA GLU A 49 -7.16 -3.50 -4.52
C GLU A 49 -6.76 -4.97 -4.66
N LYS A 50 -6.40 -5.66 -3.56
CA LYS A 50 -6.07 -7.10 -3.59
C LYS A 50 -7.24 -7.96 -4.04
N ASP A 51 -8.44 -7.67 -3.56
CA ASP A 51 -9.65 -8.40 -3.93
C ASP A 51 -9.95 -8.26 -5.44
N GLU A 52 -9.75 -7.06 -6.01
CA GLU A 52 -9.89 -6.84 -7.45
C GLU A 52 -8.85 -7.62 -8.27
N LEU A 53 -7.60 -7.70 -7.78
CA LEU A 53 -6.55 -8.49 -8.42
C LEU A 53 -6.87 -9.99 -8.37
N ALA A 54 -7.33 -10.49 -7.22
CA ALA A 54 -7.76 -11.88 -7.04
C ALA A 54 -8.89 -12.24 -8.02
N ARG A 55 -9.89 -11.38 -8.15
CA ARG A 55 -11.01 -11.56 -9.10
C ARG A 55 -10.54 -11.64 -10.57
N LYS A 56 -9.52 -10.87 -10.95
CA LYS A 56 -8.93 -10.96 -12.30
C LYS A 56 -8.18 -12.27 -12.52
N LEU A 57 -7.51 -12.78 -11.49
CA LEU A 57 -6.83 -14.08 -11.51
C LEU A 57 -7.82 -15.25 -11.60
N GLU A 58 -8.92 -15.21 -10.84
CA GLU A 58 -10.00 -16.20 -10.90
C GLU A 58 -10.62 -16.31 -12.31
N LYS A 59 -10.71 -15.18 -13.01
CA LYS A 59 -11.14 -15.12 -14.41
C LYS A 59 -10.10 -15.65 -15.41
N LYS A 60 -8.99 -16.22 -14.92
CA LYS A 60 -7.88 -16.76 -15.73
C LYS A 60 -7.26 -15.73 -16.67
N ILE A 61 -7.33 -14.46 -16.32
CA ILE A 61 -6.64 -13.42 -17.10
C ILE A 61 -5.13 -13.59 -16.88
N PRO A 62 -4.31 -13.64 -17.94
CA PRO A 62 -2.87 -13.78 -17.79
C PRO A 62 -2.28 -12.65 -16.93
N ILE A 63 -1.34 -13.01 -16.04
CA ILE A 63 -0.66 -12.08 -15.13
C ILE A 63 -0.07 -10.88 -15.88
N GLU A 64 0.49 -11.10 -17.08
CA GLU A 64 1.09 -10.04 -17.90
C GLU A 64 0.05 -9.01 -18.33
N ILE A 65 -1.12 -9.46 -18.78
CA ILE A 65 -2.24 -8.59 -19.17
C ILE A 65 -2.77 -7.80 -17.98
N ILE A 66 -2.83 -8.41 -16.79
CA ILE A 66 -3.23 -7.71 -15.56
C ILE A 66 -2.22 -6.60 -15.23
N LEU A 67 -0.92 -6.90 -15.27
CA LEU A 67 0.14 -5.94 -14.98
C LEU A 67 0.17 -4.79 -15.98
N ASP A 68 0.01 -5.08 -17.26
CA ASP A 68 0.00 -4.06 -18.31
C ASP A 68 -1.23 -3.17 -18.18
N GLY A 69 -2.41 -3.73 -17.96
CA GLY A 69 -3.62 -2.94 -17.73
C GLY A 69 -3.56 -2.03 -16.49
N ILE A 70 -2.82 -2.43 -15.46
CA ILE A 70 -2.56 -1.59 -14.27
C ILE A 70 -1.56 -0.48 -14.58
N ARG A 71 -0.56 -0.73 -15.43
CA ARG A 71 0.40 0.31 -15.85
C ARG A 71 -0.26 1.30 -16.79
N ASP A 72 -1.14 0.83 -17.66
CA ASP A 72 -1.90 1.65 -18.60
C ASP A 72 -2.98 2.50 -17.91
N SER A 73 -3.40 2.15 -16.69
CA SER A 73 -4.30 3.00 -15.90
C SER A 73 -3.59 4.22 -15.27
N PHE A 74 -2.29 4.37 -15.48
CA PHE A 74 -1.54 5.54 -15.07
C PHE A 74 -1.96 6.76 -15.91
N ILE A 75 -2.44 7.81 -15.24
CA ILE A 75 -2.77 9.09 -15.88
C ILE A 75 -1.67 10.09 -15.57
N ASP A 76 -1.66 10.66 -14.36
CA ASP A 76 -0.66 11.66 -13.96
C ASP A 76 -0.04 11.42 -12.58
N ARG A 77 -0.62 10.50 -11.80
CA ARG A 77 -0.18 10.22 -10.42
C ARG A 77 0.21 8.76 -10.26
N LEU A 78 1.45 8.55 -9.81
CA LEU A 78 1.90 7.23 -9.43
C LEU A 78 1.30 6.86 -8.07
N GLU A 79 0.67 5.69 -8.01
CA GLU A 79 0.05 5.14 -6.80
C GLU A 79 0.64 3.76 -6.52
N ARG A 80 0.36 3.19 -5.34
CA ARG A 80 0.90 1.88 -4.95
C ARG A 80 0.50 0.80 -5.95
N ILE A 81 -0.73 0.83 -6.46
CA ILE A 81 -1.25 -0.16 -7.41
C ILE A 81 -0.44 -0.21 -8.71
N HIS A 82 0.04 0.94 -9.20
CA HIS A 82 0.87 1.02 -10.41
C HIS A 82 2.23 0.32 -10.27
N LEU A 83 2.65 0.03 -9.03
CA LEU A 83 3.91 -0.66 -8.70
C LEU A 83 3.69 -2.15 -8.34
N VAL A 84 2.55 -2.73 -8.70
CA VAL A 84 2.27 -4.16 -8.49
C VAL A 84 3.29 -5.02 -9.23
N THR A 85 3.81 -6.02 -8.53
CA THR A 85 4.74 -7.01 -9.08
C THR A 85 4.05 -8.37 -9.26
N ARG A 86 4.66 -9.27 -10.04
CA ARG A 86 4.20 -10.68 -10.12
C ARG A 86 4.08 -11.32 -8.74
N LYS A 87 4.99 -10.99 -7.82
CA LYS A 87 4.98 -11.52 -6.46
C LYS A 87 3.77 -11.01 -5.67
N ASP A 88 3.38 -9.75 -5.86
CA ASP A 88 2.18 -9.21 -5.23
C ASP A 88 0.93 -9.97 -5.67
N LEU A 89 0.80 -10.27 -6.97
CA LEU A 89 -0.31 -11.06 -7.52
C LEU A 89 -0.34 -12.51 -7.02
N LEU A 90 0.82 -13.13 -6.78
CA LEU A 90 0.89 -14.47 -6.21
C LEU A 90 0.51 -14.50 -4.73
N ASN A 91 0.64 -13.37 -4.02
CA ASN A 91 0.25 -13.24 -2.61
C ASN A 91 -1.21 -12.80 -2.43
N THR A 92 -1.96 -12.63 -3.52
CA THR A 92 -3.41 -12.31 -3.51
C THR A 92 -4.29 -13.53 -3.79
N ALA A 93 -3.69 -14.67 -4.13
CA ALA A 93 -4.37 -15.95 -4.37
C ALA A 93 -4.42 -16.81 -3.10
#